data_AF-A0A529I1Y9-F1
#
_entry.id   AF-A0A529I1Y9-F1
#
_cell.length_a   1.000
_cell.length_b   1.000
_cell.length_c   1.000
_cell.angle_alpha   90.00
_cell.angle_beta   90.00
_cell.angle_gamma   90.00
#
_symmetry.space_group_name_H-M   'P 1'
#
loop_
_entity.id
_entity.type
_entity.pdbx_description
1 polymer ?
#
loop_
_entity_poly.entity_id
_entity_poly.type
_entity_poly.pdbx_seq_one_letter_code
_entity_poly.pdbx_strand_id
1 'polypeptide(L)'
;MFGAIPLLIVPFVLYNLGLLGLFGGGDDPWTIEMFSFRMMSGGVFSMTLGDLMVLIGLIFLFVEISKSVRTTNASILDHLLSTLVF
;
A
#
# COMPACT_ATOMS: atom_id res chain seq x y z
N MET A 1 20.74 5.54 -3.33
CA MET A 1 20.74 4.28 -2.56
C MET A 1 19.46 4.07 -1.76
N PHE A 2 18.92 5.09 -1.05
CA PHE A 2 17.64 4.96 -0.32
C PHE A 2 16.36 4.86 -1.18
N GLY A 3 16.44 5.15 -2.49
CA GLY A 3 15.28 5.04 -3.40
C GLY A 3 14.94 3.62 -3.86
N ALA A 4 15.83 2.65 -3.66
CA ALA A 4 15.67 1.27 -4.12
C ALA A 4 14.97 0.35 -3.11
N ILE A 5 14.69 0.83 -1.90
CA ILE A 5 13.98 0.04 -0.88
C ILE A 5 12.49 0.06 -1.22
N PRO A 6 11.83 -1.10 -1.40
CA PRO A 6 10.40 -1.17 -1.65
C PRO A 6 9.63 -0.67 -0.42
N LEU A 7 8.82 0.37 -0.58
CA LEU A 7 7.99 0.95 0.48
C LEU A 7 6.96 -0.05 1.03
N LEU A 8 6.59 -1.04 0.23
CA LEU A 8 5.69 -2.14 0.63
C LEU A 8 6.26 -3.01 1.77
N ILE A 9 7.55 -2.88 2.12
CA ILE A 9 8.08 -3.56 3.30
C ILE A 9 7.39 -3.10 4.59
N VAL A 10 6.92 -1.85 4.65
CA VAL A 10 6.24 -1.30 5.84
C VAL A 10 4.91 -2.01 6.11
N PRO A 11 3.92 -2.03 5.19
CA PRO A 11 2.68 -2.77 5.41
C PRO A 11 2.92 -4.27 5.58
N PHE A 12 3.93 -4.85 4.92
CA PHE A 12 4.29 -6.26 5.14
C PHE A 12 4.72 -6.53 6.59
N VAL A 13 5.62 -5.72 7.14
CA VAL A 13 6.08 -5.87 8.53
C VAL A 13 4.93 -5.63 9.50
N LEU A 14 4.13 -4.57 9.30
CA LEU A 14 2.97 -4.28 10.16
C LEU A 14 1.96 -5.44 10.19
N TYR A 15 1.68 -6.06 9.05
CA TYR A 15 0.83 -7.24 8.98
C TYR A 15 1.40 -8.40 9.81
N ASN A 16 2.69 -8.70 9.64
CA ASN A 16 3.30 -9.78 10.42
C ASN A 16 3.34 -9.47 11.93
N LEU A 17 3.56 -8.21 12.33
CA LEU A 17 3.49 -7.80 13.74
C LEU A 17 2.10 -8.01 14.35
N GLY A 18 1.04 -7.78 13.57
CA GLY A 18 -0.32 -8.09 14.00
C GLY A 18 -0.53 -9.57 14.25
N LEU A 19 -0.11 -10.42 13.30
CA LEU A 19 -0.18 -11.89 13.45
C LEU A 19 0.65 -12.43 14.63
N LEU A 20 1.72 -11.74 15.02
CA LEU A 20 2.50 -12.06 16.23
C LEU A 20 1.76 -11.69 17.54
N GLY A 21 0.55 -11.15 17.46
CA GLY A 21 -0.28 -10.81 18.62
C GLY A 21 0.02 -9.46 19.26
N LEU A 22 0.85 -8.62 18.63
CA LEU A 22 1.26 -7.32 19.19
C LEU A 22 0.13 -6.28 19.21
N PHE A 23 -0.94 -6.49 18.44
CA PHE A 23 -2.10 -5.61 18.39
C PHE A 23 -3.29 -6.08 19.25
N GLY A 24 -3.15 -7.21 19.95
CA GLY A 24 -4.26 -7.86 20.66
C GLY A 24 -5.28 -8.52 19.72
N GLY A 25 -6.31 -9.19 20.25
CA GLY A 25 -7.41 -9.73 19.42
C GLY A 25 -7.59 -11.25 19.40
N GLY A 26 -6.79 -12.01 20.16
CA GLY A 26 -6.92 -13.47 20.19
C GLY A 26 -6.42 -14.10 18.88
N ASP A 27 -7.16 -15.07 18.34
CA ASP A 27 -6.74 -15.86 17.18
C ASP A 27 -6.72 -15.07 15.86
N ASP A 28 -7.53 -14.01 15.73
CA ASP A 28 -7.55 -13.13 14.55
C ASP A 28 -7.56 -11.63 14.93
N PRO A 29 -6.42 -10.94 14.86
CA PRO A 29 -6.33 -9.51 15.17
C PRO A 29 -6.98 -8.62 14.10
N TRP A 30 -7.27 -9.12 12.89
CA TRP A 30 -7.76 -8.30 11.78
C TRP A 30 -9.26 -8.07 11.82
N THR A 31 -10.00 -8.91 12.53
CA THR A 31 -11.45 -8.77 12.72
C THR A 31 -11.83 -7.77 13.81
N ILE A 32 -10.84 -7.18 14.51
CA ILE A 32 -11.12 -6.19 15.55
C ILE A 32 -11.80 -4.99 14.90
N GLU A 33 -13.04 -4.76 15.29
CA GLU A 33 -13.83 -3.61 14.87
C GLU A 33 -13.35 -2.35 15.63
N MET A 34 -12.97 -1.32 14.88
CA MET A 34 -12.58 -0.02 15.43
C MET A 34 -13.77 0.90 15.63
N PHE A 35 -14.63 0.99 14.61
CA PHE A 35 -15.85 1.78 14.67
C PHE A 35 -16.88 1.27 13.66
N SER A 36 -18.16 1.44 14.00
CA SER A 36 -19.26 1.27 13.06
C SER A 36 -20.25 2.41 13.12
N PHE A 37 -20.92 2.62 12.00
CA PHE A 37 -22.06 3.51 11.91
C PHE A 37 -23.12 2.95 10.97
N ARG A 38 -24.38 3.29 11.27
CA ARG A 38 -25.51 2.93 10.42
C ARG A 38 -25.57 3.87 9.23
N MET A 39 -25.64 3.31 8.03
CA MET A 39 -25.79 4.04 6.78
C MET A 39 -27.26 4.39 6.52
N MET A 40 -27.50 5.43 5.71
CA MET A 40 -28.85 5.82 5.24
C MET A 40 -29.53 4.71 4.43
N SER A 41 -28.75 3.79 3.84
CA SER A 41 -29.25 2.61 3.12
C SER A 41 -29.81 1.50 4.05
N GLY A 42 -29.68 1.65 5.37
CA GLY A 42 -30.02 0.62 6.36
C GLY A 42 -28.91 -0.39 6.64
N GLY A 43 -27.80 -0.34 5.89
CA GLY A 43 -26.60 -1.15 6.16
C GLY A 43 -25.79 -0.63 7.36
N VAL A 44 -24.92 -1.47 7.90
CA VAL A 44 -23.93 -1.07 8.92
C VAL A 44 -22.56 -1.01 8.24
N PHE A 45 -21.94 0.18 8.25
CA PHE A 45 -20.53 0.27 7.95
C PHE A 45 -19.77 -0.14 9.19
N SER A 46 -18.83 -1.06 9.05
CA SER A 46 -17.88 -1.44 10.10
C SER A 46 -16.48 -1.26 9.54
N MET A 47 -15.64 -0.53 10.26
CA MET A 47 -14.23 -0.39 9.95
C MET A 47 -13.45 -1.30 10.90
N THR A 48 -12.76 -2.28 10.34
CA THR A 48 -11.90 -3.20 11.09
C THR A 48 -10.44 -2.75 11.06
N LEU A 49 -9.62 -3.32 11.96
CA LEU A 49 -8.15 -3.19 11.88
C LEU A 49 -7.61 -3.74 10.55
N GLY A 50 -8.24 -4.78 10.00
CA GLY A 50 -7.92 -5.30 8.67
C GLY A 50 -8.13 -4.24 7.57
N ASP A 51 -9.25 -3.53 7.59
CA ASP A 51 -9.54 -2.47 6.63
C ASP A 51 -8.53 -1.32 6.73
N LEU A 52 -8.10 -0.98 7.95
CA LEU A 52 -7.07 0.04 8.18
C LEU A 52 -5.72 -0.39 7.60
N MET A 53 -5.36 -1.68 7.76
CA MET A 53 -4.15 -2.23 7.17
C MET A 53 -4.16 -2.20 5.64
N VAL A 54 -5.31 -2.53 5.03
CA VAL A 54 -5.50 -2.42 3.58
C VAL A 54 -5.31 -0.97 3.13
N LEU A 55 -5.90 0.00 3.85
CA LEU A 55 -5.75 1.42 3.55
C LEU A 55 -4.27 1.87 3.62
N ILE A 56 -3.53 1.47 4.66
CA ILE A 56 -2.09 1.74 4.78
C ILE A 56 -1.36 1.13 3.59
N GLY A 57 -1.62 -0.13 3.24
CA GLY A 57 -1.04 -0.80 2.09
C GLY A 57 -1.26 -0.03 0.79
N LEU A 58 -2.48 0.45 0.55
CA LEU A 58 -2.84 1.24 -0.64
C LEU A 58 -2.09 2.58 -0.70
N ILE A 59 -1.92 3.27 0.43
CA ILE A 59 -1.15 4.53 0.49
C ILE A 59 0.31 4.28 0.11
N PHE A 60 0.94 3.26 0.71
CA PHE A 60 2.34 2.92 0.41
C PHE A 60 2.52 2.45 -1.05
N LEU A 61 1.57 1.67 -1.56
CA LEU A 61 1.53 1.25 -2.96
C LEU A 61 1.44 2.46 -3.90
N PHE A 62 0.56 3.41 -3.61
CA PHE A 62 0.39 4.63 -4.39
C PHE A 62 1.70 5.44 -4.45
N VAL A 63 2.38 5.59 -3.32
CA VAL A 63 3.67 6.29 -3.26
C VAL A 63 4.74 5.53 -4.06
N GLU A 64 4.77 4.20 -3.98
CA GLU A 64 5.73 3.39 -4.74
C GLU A 64 5.50 3.51 -6.26
N ILE A 65 4.24 3.45 -6.70
CA ILE A 65 3.89 3.65 -8.11
C ILE A 65 4.25 5.08 -8.55
N SER A 66 4.00 6.08 -7.72
CA SER A 66 4.39 7.47 -8.02
C SER A 66 5.91 7.63 -8.16
N LYS A 67 6.71 6.88 -7.38
CA LYS A 67 8.17 6.84 -7.53
C LYS A 67 8.61 6.15 -8.82
N SER A 68 7.88 5.14 -9.30
CA SER A 68 8.28 4.35 -10.47
C SER A 68 8.05 5.04 -11.82
N VAL A 69 7.35 6.18 -11.86
CA VAL A 69 7.12 6.97 -13.09
C VAL A 69 8.35 7.78 -13.52
N ARG A 70 9.52 7.59 -12.89
CA ARG A 70 10.77 8.24 -13.33
C ARG A 70 11.27 7.64 -14.64
N THR A 71 10.85 8.23 -15.76
CA THR A 71 11.55 8.08 -17.04
C THR A 71 12.97 8.63 -16.89
N THR A 72 13.96 7.76 -17.07
CA THR A 72 15.36 8.18 -17.09
C THR A 72 15.62 8.90 -18.41
N ASN A 73 16.27 10.07 -18.39
CA ASN A 73 16.63 10.84 -19.61
C ASN A 73 17.34 9.98 -20.67
N ALA A 74 18.04 8.91 -20.26
CA ALA A 74 18.64 7.91 -21.15
C ALA A 74 17.61 7.24 -22.07
N SER A 75 16.41 6.91 -21.57
CA SER A 75 15.35 6.30 -22.37
C SER A 75 14.79 7.25 -23.45
N ILE A 76 14.82 8.55 -23.20
CA ILE A 76 14.43 9.57 -24.20
C ILE A 76 15.52 9.70 -25.26
N LEU A 77 16.79 9.70 -24.84
CA LEU A 77 17.93 9.77 -25.76
C LEU A 77 17.99 8.56 -26.69
N ASP A 78 17.77 7.36 -26.16
CA ASP A 78 17.71 6.12 -26.94
C ASP A 78 16.55 6.14 -27.95
N HIS A 79 15.41 6.72 -27.57
CA HIS A 79 14.27 6.84 -28.48
C HIS A 79 14.56 7.82 -29.62
N LEU A 80 15.15 8.98 -29.31
CA LEU A 80 15.56 9.98 -30.31
C LEU A 80 16.68 9.47 -31.22
N LEU A 81 17.68 8.76 -30.68
CA LEU A 81 18.75 8.16 -31.47
C LEU A 81 18.21 7.05 -32.38
N SER A 82 17.27 6.22 -31.90
CA SER A 82 16.65 5.18 -32.72
C SER A 82 15.85 5.77 -33.89
N THR A 83 15.12 6.87 -33.70
CA THR A 83 14.41 7.56 -34.81
C THR A 83 15.33 8.31 -35.77
N LEU A 84 16.58 8.54 -35.38
CA LEU A 84 17.58 9.19 -36.22
C LEU A 84 18.33 8.15 -37.07
N VAL A 85 18.59 6.97 -36.49
CA VAL A 85 19.33 5.88 -37.13
C VAL A 85 18.43 4.99 -38.00
N PHE A 86 17.14 4.86 -37.66
CA PHE A 86 16.12 4.13 -38.44
C PHE A 86 15.05 5.09 -38.95
#